data_AF-A0A958V819-F1
#
_entry.id   AF-A0A958V819-F1
#
_cell.length_a   1.000
_cell.length_b   1.000
_cell.length_c   1.000
_cell.angle_alpha   90.00
_cell.angle_beta   90.00
_cell.angle_gamma   90.00
#
_symmetry.space_group_name_H-M   'P 1'
#
loop_
_entity.id
_entity.type
_entity.pdbx_description
1 polymer ?
#
loop_
_entity_poly.entity_id
_entity_poly.type
_entity_poly.pdbx_seq_one_letter_code
_entity_poly.pdbx_strand_id
1 'polypeptide(L)'
;MPKLHFKDIINRLYQNHGLIYKSILFLVTTIAIVYLFPKGGHFKYEFQKGKPWHYDNLYAPFDFAIQKTDDQIELEKKQLEANKQLFFTSDRSVISRVKANLTKKFAQTLNDTLTHGYSKSSIVNFIEKYVD
;
A
#
# COMPACT_ATOMS: atom_id res chain seq x y z
N MET A 1 72.70 14.12 35.47
CA MET A 1 71.29 14.15 35.92
C MET A 1 70.74 15.54 35.67
N PRO A 2 69.73 15.71 34.80
CA PRO A 2 69.14 17.03 34.54
C PRO A 2 68.43 17.54 35.81
N LYS A 3 68.77 18.76 36.24
CA LYS A 3 68.10 19.41 37.38
C LYS A 3 66.69 19.80 36.93
N LEU A 4 65.65 19.30 37.59
CA LEU A 4 64.29 19.75 37.31
C LEU A 4 64.14 21.21 37.80
N HIS A 5 63.87 22.12 36.86
CA HIS A 5 63.64 23.53 37.16
C HIS A 5 62.19 23.77 37.60
N PHE A 6 61.89 23.42 38.85
CA PHE A 6 60.54 23.52 39.42
C PHE A 6 59.95 24.95 39.35
N LYS A 7 60.79 25.97 39.57
CA LYS A 7 60.38 27.38 39.50
C LYS A 7 59.85 27.79 38.13
N ASP A 8 60.45 27.25 37.06
CA ASP A 8 60.05 27.57 35.69
C ASP A 8 58.72 26.91 35.31
N ILE A 9 58.43 25.73 35.89
CA ILE A 9 57.15 25.03 35.76
C ILE A 9 56.04 25.83 36.46
N ILE A 10 56.28 26.29 37.69
CA ILE A 10 55.30 27.08 38.45
C ILE A 10 55.02 28.42 37.77
N ASN A 11 56.05 29.10 37.25
CA ASN A 11 55.86 30.35 36.52
C ASN A 11 55.04 30.15 35.23
N ARG A 12 55.29 29.06 34.48
CA ARG A 12 54.48 28.68 33.30
C ARG A 12 53.03 28.34 33.66
N LEU A 13 52.80 27.72 34.81
CA LEU A 13 51.46 27.43 35.32
C LEU A 13 50.71 28.73 35.64
N TYR A 14 51.37 29.69 36.30
CA TYR A 14 50.80 30.98 36.65
C TYR A 14 50.45 31.84 35.44
N GLN A 15 51.33 31.88 34.43
CA GLN A 15 51.08 32.65 33.21
C GLN A 15 49.94 32.09 32.35
N ASN A 16 49.66 30.79 32.44
CA ASN A 16 48.62 30.12 31.65
C ASN A 16 47.35 29.78 32.45
N HIS A 17 47.14 30.42 33.61
CA HIS A 17 46.03 30.12 34.53
C HIS A 17 44.65 30.09 33.85
N GLY A 18 44.41 30.96 32.85
CA GLY A 18 43.15 30.99 32.11
C GLY A 18 42.88 29.74 31.28
N LEU A 19 43.90 29.16 30.65
CA LEU A 19 43.77 27.89 29.91
C LEU A 19 43.60 26.72 30.87
N ILE A 20 44.38 26.69 31.95
CA ILE A 20 44.32 25.64 32.98
C ILE A 20 42.94 25.60 33.64
N TYR A 21 42.39 26.77 33.99
CA TYR A 21 41.04 26.88 34.55
C TYR A 21 39.99 26.30 33.59
N LYS A 22 40.04 26.67 32.30
CA LYS A 22 39.10 26.14 31.29
C LYS A 22 39.21 24.63 31.13
N SER A 23 40.44 24.09 31.10
CA SER A 23 40.67 22.64 31.00
C SER A 23 40.15 21.88 32.23
N ILE A 24 40.39 22.40 33.43
CA ILE A 24 39.86 21.81 34.67
C ILE A 24 38.32 21.87 34.66
N LEU A 25 37.74 23.02 34.33
CA LEU A 25 36.30 23.21 34.26
C LEU A 25 35.65 22.24 33.25
N PHE A 26 36.27 22.06 32.08
CA PHE A 26 35.81 21.09 31.08
C PHE A 26 35.85 19.65 31.61
N LEU A 27 36.95 19.25 32.26
CA LEU A 27 37.09 17.91 32.83
C LEU A 27 36.06 17.66 33.93
N VAL A 28 35.91 18.59 34.88
CA VAL A 28 34.93 18.50 35.97
C VAL A 28 33.51 18.42 35.42
N THR A 29 33.17 19.27 34.45
CA THR A 29 31.83 19.28 33.85
C THR A 29 31.54 17.97 33.12
N THR A 30 32.51 17.43 32.38
CA THR A 30 32.36 16.14 31.69
C THR A 30 32.08 15.01 32.68
N ILE A 31 32.88 14.94 33.76
CA ILE A 31 32.68 13.94 34.83
C ILE A 31 31.31 14.11 35.48
N ALA A 32 30.91 15.36 35.79
CA ALA A 32 29.62 15.66 36.40
C ALA A 32 28.46 15.22 35.51
N ILE A 33 28.49 15.57 34.22
CA ILE A 33 27.48 15.15 33.26
C ILE A 33 27.38 13.63 33.24
N VAL A 34 28.49 12.90 32.99
CA VAL A 34 28.48 11.43 32.95
C VAL A 34 27.97 10.81 34.25
N TYR A 35 28.30 11.38 35.40
CA TYR A 35 27.84 10.90 36.70
C TYR A 35 26.35 11.16 36.95
N LEU A 36 25.84 12.32 36.53
CA LEU A 36 24.42 12.69 36.66
C LEU A 36 23.53 12.02 35.62
N PHE A 37 24.10 11.49 34.52
CA PHE A 37 23.33 10.76 33.54
C PHE A 37 22.68 9.52 34.20
N PRO A 38 21.34 9.36 34.12
CA PRO A 38 20.67 8.21 34.69
C PRO A 38 21.20 6.94 34.01
N LYS A 39 21.63 5.95 34.81
CA LYS A 39 22.31 4.73 34.31
C LYS A 39 21.42 3.78 33.49
N GLY A 40 20.21 4.19 33.17
CA GLY A 40 19.25 3.46 32.35
C GLY A 40 17.84 3.96 32.63
N GLY A 41 16.97 3.91 31.62
CA GLY A 41 15.54 4.01 31.86
C GLY A 41 15.08 2.76 32.58
N HIS A 42 14.38 2.90 33.70
CA HIS A 42 13.63 1.79 34.28
C HIS A 42 12.61 1.36 33.22
N PHE A 43 12.88 0.25 32.55
CA PHE A 43 11.88 -0.35 31.69
C PHE A 43 10.71 -0.73 32.59
N LYS A 44 9.56 -0.08 32.41
CA LYS A 44 8.38 -0.20 33.29
C LYS A 44 7.86 -1.66 33.40
N TYR A 45 8.31 -2.52 32.50
CA TYR A 45 7.80 -3.87 32.32
C TYR A 45 8.85 -4.92 32.71
N GLU A 46 8.57 -5.68 33.76
CA GLU A 46 9.37 -6.83 34.17
C GLU A 46 8.70 -8.10 33.65
N PHE A 47 9.39 -8.88 32.83
CA PHE A 47 8.86 -10.13 32.29
C PHE A 47 9.54 -11.33 32.94
N GLN A 48 8.73 -12.30 33.40
CA GLN A 48 9.20 -13.56 33.95
C GLN A 48 8.88 -14.70 32.99
N LYS A 49 9.87 -15.51 32.66
CA LYS A 49 9.71 -16.65 31.75
C LYS A 49 8.73 -17.66 32.34
N GLY A 50 7.73 -18.07 31.55
CA GLY A 50 6.72 -19.06 31.95
C GLY A 50 5.53 -18.49 32.73
N LYS A 51 5.47 -17.17 32.94
CA LYS A 51 4.29 -16.48 33.48
C LYS A 51 3.44 -15.89 32.34
N PRO A 52 2.11 -15.76 32.52
CA PRO A 52 1.26 -15.05 31.57
C PRO A 52 1.70 -13.59 31.40
N TRP A 53 1.43 -13.02 30.23
CA TRP A 53 1.67 -11.61 29.93
C TRP A 53 0.79 -10.73 30.84
N HIS A 54 1.41 -9.83 31.61
CA HIS A 54 0.72 -9.04 32.64
C HIS A 54 0.43 -7.59 32.22
N TYR A 55 1.02 -7.14 31.10
CA TYR A 55 0.92 -5.74 30.67
C TYR A 55 -0.10 -5.58 29.54
N ASP A 56 -0.57 -4.36 29.34
CA ASP A 56 -1.45 -4.08 28.21
C ASP A 56 -0.72 -4.30 26.90
N ASN A 57 -1.46 -4.81 25.90
CA ASN A 57 -0.95 -4.91 24.55
C ASN A 57 -0.76 -3.49 24.00
N LEU A 58 0.45 -3.19 23.53
CA LEU A 58 0.73 -1.94 22.85
C LEU A 58 0.21 -2.03 21.41
N TYR A 59 -0.96 -1.46 21.17
CA TYR A 59 -1.48 -1.24 19.82
C TYR A 59 -0.97 0.09 19.27
N ALA A 60 -0.81 0.15 17.95
CA ALA A 60 -0.51 1.41 17.28
C ALA A 60 -1.69 2.38 17.47
N PRO A 61 -1.45 3.70 17.66
CA PRO A 61 -2.52 4.69 17.81
C PRO A 61 -3.23 5.01 16.49
N PHE A 62 -2.90 4.31 15.41
CA PHE A 62 -3.49 4.46 14.08
C PHE A 62 -3.39 3.14 13.31
N ASP A 63 -4.23 3.02 12.29
CA ASP A 63 -4.21 1.91 11.35
C ASP A 63 -3.21 2.20 10.23
N PHE A 64 -2.45 1.18 9.84
CA PHE A 64 -1.60 1.23 8.65
C PHE A 64 -2.18 0.35 7.54
N ALA A 65 -2.06 0.80 6.30
CA ALA A 65 -2.46 0.01 5.15
C ALA A 65 -1.50 -1.18 4.99
N ILE A 66 -2.04 -2.40 5.08
CA ILE A 66 -1.30 -3.61 4.72
C ILE A 66 -1.32 -3.71 3.19
N GLN A 67 -0.18 -3.45 2.57
CA GLN A 67 -0.03 -3.58 1.12
C GLN A 67 -0.12 -5.05 0.73
N LYS A 68 -1.06 -5.37 -0.16
CA LYS A 68 -1.14 -6.70 -0.79
C LYS A 68 0.01 -6.89 -1.76
N THR A 69 0.46 -8.12 -1.91
CA THR A 69 1.48 -8.45 -2.93
C THR A 69 0.87 -8.35 -4.33
N ASP A 70 1.72 -8.17 -5.35
CA ASP A 70 1.27 -8.09 -6.73
C ASP A 70 0.51 -9.37 -7.15
N ASP A 71 1.01 -10.55 -6.73
CA ASP A 71 0.37 -11.84 -6.98
C ASP A 71 -1.06 -11.92 -6.40
N GLN A 72 -1.27 -11.39 -5.19
CA GLN A 72 -2.59 -11.36 -4.55
C GLN A 72 -3.54 -10.46 -5.32
N ILE A 73 -3.07 -9.31 -5.77
CA ILE A 73 -3.87 -8.36 -6.55
C ILE A 73 -4.26 -8.97 -7.90
N GLU A 74 -3.33 -9.66 -8.57
CA GLU A 74 -3.61 -10.33 -9.85
C GLU A 74 -4.64 -11.45 -9.69
N LEU A 75 -4.50 -12.27 -8.64
CA LEU A 75 -5.46 -13.33 -8.34
C LEU A 75 -6.87 -12.77 -8.08
N GLU A 76 -6.98 -11.73 -7.27
CA GLU A 76 -8.26 -11.08 -6.97
C GLU A 76 -8.90 -10.48 -8.24
N LYS A 77 -8.11 -9.81 -9.09
CA LYS A 77 -8.60 -9.31 -10.39
C LYS A 77 -9.15 -10.43 -11.26
N LYS A 78 -8.44 -11.56 -11.34
CA LYS A 78 -8.90 -12.72 -12.11
C LYS A 78 -10.21 -13.30 -11.55
N GLN A 79 -10.35 -13.36 -10.23
CA GLN A 79 -11.58 -13.81 -9.58
C GLN A 79 -12.74 -12.85 -9.82
N LEU A 80 -12.51 -11.54 -9.77
CA LEU A 80 -13.52 -10.53 -10.08
C LEU A 80 -13.99 -10.64 -11.52
N GLU A 81 -13.07 -10.78 -12.47
CA GLU A 81 -13.42 -10.96 -13.89
C GLU A 81 -14.22 -12.24 -14.14
N ALA A 82 -13.88 -13.33 -13.46
CA ALA A 82 -14.58 -14.61 -13.59
C ALA A 82 -16.01 -14.57 -12.98
N ASN A 83 -16.22 -13.78 -11.92
CA ASN A 83 -17.47 -13.76 -11.17
C ASN A 83 -18.25 -12.45 -11.32
N LYS A 84 -17.87 -11.58 -12.27
CA LYS A 84 -18.54 -10.29 -12.43
C LYS A 84 -19.99 -10.48 -12.88
N GLN A 85 -20.88 -9.74 -12.24
CA GLN A 85 -22.24 -9.62 -12.70
C GLN A 85 -22.27 -8.72 -13.94
N LEU A 86 -22.82 -9.24 -15.04
CA LEU A 86 -22.97 -8.49 -16.28
C LEU A 86 -24.24 -7.65 -16.21
N PHE A 87 -24.10 -6.35 -16.51
CA PHE A 87 -25.21 -5.41 -16.65
C PHE A 87 -25.28 -4.96 -18.10
N PHE A 88 -26.44 -5.14 -18.72
CA PHE A 88 -26.66 -4.79 -20.12
C PHE A 88 -27.72 -3.69 -20.22
N THR A 89 -27.50 -2.74 -21.12
CA THR A 89 -28.50 -1.75 -21.49
C THR A 89 -29.28 -2.24 -22.70
N SER A 90 -30.61 -2.21 -22.64
CA SER A 90 -31.46 -2.54 -23.78
C SER A 90 -31.47 -1.37 -24.77
N ASP A 91 -30.96 -1.60 -25.98
CA ASP A 91 -31.01 -0.66 -27.09
C ASP A 91 -32.05 -1.12 -28.12
N ARG A 92 -33.21 -0.45 -28.12
CA ARG A 92 -34.30 -0.76 -29.05
C ARG A 92 -33.95 -0.50 -30.52
N SER A 93 -32.95 0.34 -30.80
CA SER A 93 -32.50 0.58 -32.18
C SER A 93 -31.84 -0.66 -32.79
N VAL A 94 -31.30 -1.56 -31.97
CA VAL A 94 -30.75 -2.85 -32.42
C VAL A 94 -31.86 -3.72 -33.02
N ILE A 95 -33.04 -3.76 -32.40
CA ILE A 95 -34.19 -4.55 -32.87
C ILE A 95 -34.57 -4.10 -34.29
N SER A 96 -34.72 -2.79 -34.49
CA SER A 96 -35.05 -2.23 -35.81
C SER A 96 -33.99 -2.54 -36.85
N ARG A 97 -32.70 -2.44 -36.50
CA ARG A 97 -31.58 -2.79 -37.39
C ARG A 97 -31.56 -4.27 -37.74
N VAL A 98 -31.81 -5.16 -36.79
CA VAL A 98 -31.86 -6.61 -37.00
C VAL A 98 -33.03 -6.98 -37.89
N LYS A 99 -34.24 -6.44 -37.63
CA LYS A 99 -35.42 -6.62 -38.49
C LYS A 99 -35.13 -6.19 -39.93
N ALA A 100 -34.59 -4.98 -40.12
CA ALA A 100 -34.25 -4.48 -41.45
C ALA A 100 -33.20 -5.35 -42.16
N ASN A 101 -32.14 -5.76 -41.45
CA ASN A 101 -31.09 -6.61 -42.00
C ASN A 101 -31.59 -8.00 -42.37
N LEU A 102 -32.43 -8.62 -41.53
CA LEU A 102 -33.04 -9.92 -41.82
C LEU A 102 -33.93 -9.83 -43.05
N THR A 103 -34.86 -8.87 -43.10
CA THR A 103 -35.77 -8.69 -44.25
C THR A 103 -34.98 -8.47 -45.55
N LYS A 104 -33.89 -7.68 -45.49
CA LYS A 104 -33.01 -7.47 -46.65
C LYS A 104 -32.30 -8.74 -47.09
N LYS A 105 -31.68 -9.50 -46.16
CA LYS A 105 -30.99 -10.75 -46.48
C LYS A 105 -31.95 -11.78 -47.05
N PHE A 106 -33.12 -11.95 -46.46
CA PHE A 106 -34.13 -12.88 -46.96
C PHE A 106 -34.63 -12.46 -48.35
N ALA A 107 -34.92 -11.18 -48.59
CA ALA A 107 -35.32 -10.73 -49.92
C ALA A 107 -34.29 -11.05 -51.02
N GLN A 108 -33.01 -11.19 -50.66
CA GLN A 108 -31.93 -11.55 -51.58
C GLN A 108 -31.76 -13.08 -51.74
N THR A 109 -32.17 -13.89 -50.75
CA THR A 109 -32.00 -15.36 -50.75
C THR A 109 -33.28 -16.14 -51.07
N LEU A 110 -34.41 -15.47 -51.28
CA LEU A 110 -35.71 -16.08 -51.62
C LEU A 110 -35.79 -16.74 -53.01
N ASN A 111 -34.72 -16.64 -53.82
CA ASN A 111 -34.63 -17.31 -55.12
C ASN A 111 -33.86 -18.63 -55.07
N ASP A 112 -33.48 -19.10 -53.87
CA ASP A 112 -32.77 -20.36 -53.69
C ASP A 112 -33.76 -21.55 -53.62
N THR A 113 -33.27 -22.75 -53.95
CA THR A 113 -34.08 -23.98 -54.04
C THR A 113 -34.71 -24.33 -52.68
N LEU A 114 -34.06 -23.95 -51.58
CA LEU A 114 -34.53 -24.18 -50.21
C LEU A 114 -35.70 -23.26 -49.80
N THR A 115 -35.92 -22.14 -50.49
CA THR A 115 -36.91 -21.13 -50.11
C THR A 115 -38.17 -21.12 -50.99
N HIS A 116 -38.20 -21.97 -52.04
CA HIS A 116 -39.26 -22.03 -53.05
C HIS A 116 -40.66 -22.36 -52.49
N GLY A 117 -40.76 -23.00 -51.33
CA GLY A 117 -42.03 -23.34 -50.67
C GLY A 117 -42.54 -22.33 -49.63
N TYR A 118 -41.78 -21.26 -49.34
CA TYR A 118 -42.12 -20.29 -48.31
C TYR A 118 -42.66 -18.99 -48.91
N SER A 119 -43.85 -18.58 -48.47
CA SER A 119 -44.37 -17.26 -48.84
C SER A 119 -43.57 -16.15 -48.17
N LYS A 120 -43.25 -15.10 -48.94
CA LYS A 120 -42.60 -13.87 -48.45
C LYS A 120 -43.35 -13.26 -47.26
N SER A 121 -44.69 -13.35 -47.24
CA SER A 121 -45.52 -12.86 -46.13
C SER A 121 -45.36 -13.69 -44.85
N SER A 122 -45.22 -15.02 -44.98
CA SER A 122 -45.01 -15.91 -43.84
C SER A 122 -43.67 -15.64 -43.15
N ILE A 123 -42.64 -15.27 -43.92
CA ILE A 123 -41.31 -14.93 -43.39
C ILE A 123 -41.32 -13.57 -42.69
N VAL A 124 -41.98 -12.57 -43.27
CA VAL A 124 -42.14 -11.25 -42.64
C VAL A 124 -42.90 -11.38 -41.31
N ASN A 125 -44.00 -12.13 -41.29
CA ASN A 125 -44.78 -12.36 -40.07
C ASN A 125 -43.99 -13.14 -39.00
N PHE A 126 -43.11 -14.06 -39.41
CA PHE A 126 -42.19 -14.74 -38.49
C PHE A 126 -41.19 -13.77 -37.86
N ILE A 127 -40.57 -12.90 -38.67
CA ILE A 127 -39.61 -11.89 -38.18
C ILE A 127 -40.30 -10.92 -37.22
N GLU A 128 -41.52 -10.49 -37.51
CA GLU A 128 -42.27 -9.60 -36.63
C GLU A 128 -42.71 -10.25 -35.32
N LYS A 129 -43.01 -11.56 -35.34
CA LYS A 129 -43.49 -12.31 -34.17
C LYS A 129 -42.38 -12.73 -33.20
N TYR A 130 -41.17 -12.99 -33.68
CA TYR A 130 -40.11 -13.63 -32.87
C TYR A 130 -38.86 -12.77 -32.66
N VAL A 131 -38.77 -11.59 -33.28
CA VAL A 131 -37.67 -10.64 -33.05
C VAL A 131 -38.25 -9.47 -32.24
N ASP A 132 -38.06 -9.50 -30.93
CA ASP A 132 -38.42 -8.44 -29.97
C ASP A 132 -37.20 -7.95 -29.19
#